data_AF-A0A3Q4C0H5-F1
#
_entry.id   AF-A0A3Q4C0H5-F1
#
_cell.length_a   1.000
_cell.length_b   1.000
_cell.length_c   1.000
_cell.angle_alpha   90.00
_cell.angle_beta   90.00
_cell.angle_gamma   90.00
#
_symmetry.space_group_name_H-M   'P 1'
#
loop_
_entity.id
_entity.type
_entity.pdbx_description
1 polymer ?
#
loop_
_entity_poly.entity_id
_entity_poly.type
_entity_poly.pdbx_seq_one_letter_code
_entity_poly.pdbx_strand_id
1 'polypeptide(L)' 'MPEVKSIFREVLPKQGQLSMEDVPTMILCKPKLLPLKSVTLEKLEKMQMEAQEAVKQQELAMREQRQ' A
#
# COMPACT_ATOMS: atom_id res chain seq x y z
N MET A 1 6.81 -16.34 24.42
CA MET A 1 6.34 -15.39 25.45
C MET A 1 6.37 -16.11 26.78
N PRO A 2 6.96 -15.54 27.84
CA PRO A 2 6.98 -16.19 29.14
C PRO A 2 5.58 -16.09 29.76
N GLU A 3 5.01 -17.24 30.11
CA GLU A 3 3.69 -17.34 30.73
C GLU A 3 3.77 -16.86 32.17
N VAL A 4 3.39 -15.60 32.41
CA VAL A 4 3.10 -15.11 33.76
C VAL A 4 1.89 -15.91 34.26
N LYS A 5 2.09 -16.78 35.25
CA LYS A 5 1.00 -17.55 35.88
C LYS A 5 0.03 -16.58 36.57
N SER A 6 -1.04 -16.21 35.88
CA SER A 6 -2.18 -15.53 36.48
C SER A 6 -2.85 -16.47 37.50
N ILE A 7 -3.25 -15.93 38.65
CA ILE A 7 -3.92 -16.68 39.74
C ILE A 7 -5.25 -17.28 39.25
N PHE A 8 -5.83 -16.72 38.19
CA PHE A 8 -7.05 -17.18 37.55
C PHE A 8 -6.77 -17.69 36.14
N ARG A 9 -7.36 -18.85 35.82
CA ARG A 9 -7.35 -19.42 34.48
C ARG A 9 -8.53 -18.84 33.72
N GLU A 10 -8.25 -18.09 32.66
CA GLU A 10 -9.29 -17.66 31.72
C GLU A 10 -9.92 -18.91 31.08
N VAL A 11 -11.24 -19.03 31.21
CA VAL A 11 -12.02 -20.10 30.58
C VAL A 11 -12.82 -19.48 29.45
N LEU A 12 -12.48 -19.88 28.23
CA LEU A 12 -13.20 -19.46 27.03
C LEU A 12 -14.29 -20.49 26.66
N PRO A 13 -15.37 -20.06 25.98
CA PRO A 13 -16.34 -20.97 25.40
C PRO A 13 -15.65 -21.97 24.48
N LYS A 14 -15.98 -23.26 24.62
CA LYS A 14 -15.42 -24.32 23.77
C LYS A 14 -16.13 -24.44 22.42
N GLN A 15 -17.32 -23.86 22.31
CA GLN A 15 -18.16 -23.90 21.11
C GLN A 15 -18.13 -22.52 20.43
N GLY A 16 -17.95 -22.52 19.10
CA GLY A 16 -17.94 -21.32 18.28
C GLY A 16 -19.32 -20.98 17.68
N GLN A 17 -19.42 -19.82 17.05
CA GLN A 17 -20.62 -19.41 16.33
C GLN A 17 -20.77 -20.24 15.03
N LEU A 18 -21.99 -20.72 14.79
CA LEU A 18 -22.33 -21.51 13.60
C LEU A 18 -23.23 -20.69 12.66
N SER A 19 -22.87 -20.63 11.37
CA SER A 19 -23.76 -20.14 10.32
C SER A 19 -24.69 -21.27 9.89
N MET A 20 -25.99 -21.16 10.15
CA MET A 20 -26.95 -22.22 9.84
C MET A 20 -27.47 -22.14 8.40
N GLU A 21 -27.39 -20.96 7.80
CA GLU A 21 -27.92 -20.65 6.47
C GLU A 21 -26.96 -19.71 5.73
N ASP A 22 -26.95 -19.75 4.40
CA ASP A 22 -26.19 -18.82 3.56
C ASP A 22 -27.07 -17.63 3.18
N VAL A 23 -26.73 -16.45 3.70
CA VAL A 23 -27.47 -15.20 3.43
C VAL A 23 -26.66 -14.37 2.45
N PRO A 24 -27.23 -13.93 1.31
CA PRO A 24 -26.51 -13.16 0.33
C PRO A 24 -26.08 -11.79 0.92
N THR A 25 -24.77 -11.57 1.00
CA THR A 25 -24.18 -10.31 1.47
C THR A 25 -23.45 -9.57 0.36
N MET A 26 -23.35 -8.24 0.48
CA MET A 26 -22.54 -7.43 -0.43
C MET A 26 -21.06 -7.82 -0.31
N ILE A 27 -20.43 -8.13 -1.44
CA ILE A 27 -19.02 -8.56 -1.48
C ILE A 27 -18.14 -7.33 -1.71
N LEU A 28 -17.14 -7.15 -0.85
CA LEU A 28 -16.07 -6.17 -1.05
C LEU A 28 -14.94 -6.75 -1.90
N CYS A 29 -14.28 -5.89 -2.69
CA CYS A 29 -13.05 -6.26 -3.37
C CYS A 29 -12.02 -6.76 -2.36
N LYS A 30 -11.30 -7.83 -2.70
CA LYS A 30 -10.16 -8.28 -1.91
C LYS A 30 -9.03 -7.25 -2.00
N PRO A 31 -8.21 -7.10 -0.95
CA PRO A 31 -7.08 -6.18 -0.97
C PRO A 31 -6.11 -6.54 -2.11
N LYS A 32 -5.64 -5.53 -2.85
CA LYS A 32 -4.73 -5.71 -3.99
C LYS A 32 -3.28 -5.49 -3.55
N LEU A 33 -2.43 -6.49 -3.78
CA LEU A 33 -0.97 -6.32 -3.70
C LEU A 33 -0.48 -5.59 -4.94
N LEU A 34 0.21 -4.47 -4.75
CA LEU A 34 0.82 -3.74 -5.86
C LEU A 34 2.06 -4.50 -6.36
N PRO A 35 2.23 -4.66 -7.68
CA PRO A 35 3.39 -5.34 -8.23
C PRO A 35 4.66 -4.50 -8.00
N LEU A 36 5.78 -5.20 -7.85
CA LEU A 36 7.09 -4.56 -7.79
C LEU A 36 7.50 -4.08 -9.19
N LYS A 37 8.10 -2.89 -9.27
CA LYS A 37 8.66 -2.36 -10.51
C LYS A 37 9.93 -3.14 -10.86
N SER A 38 10.16 -3.37 -12.16
CA SER A 38 11.44 -3.89 -12.62
C SER A 38 12.50 -2.79 -12.61
N VAL A 39 13.78 -3.17 -12.52
CA VAL A 39 14.91 -2.24 -12.61
C VAL A 39 14.86 -1.41 -13.89
N THR A 40 14.40 -2.01 -15.00
CA THR A 40 14.22 -1.32 -16.28
C THR A 40 13.11 -0.27 -16.22
N LEU A 41 11.97 -0.58 -15.62
CA LEU A 41 10.86 0.37 -15.48
C LEU A 41 11.25 1.53 -14.57
N GLU A 42 11.89 1.25 -13.43
CA GLU A 42 12.36 2.29 -12.53
C GLU A 42 13.36 3.24 -13.21
N LYS A 43 14.29 2.71 -13.99
CA LYS A 43 15.25 3.52 -14.75
C LYS A 43 14.57 4.38 -15.81
N LEU A 44 13.61 3.83 -16.56
CA LEU A 44 12.87 4.57 -17.58
C LEU A 44 12.02 5.69 -16.97
N GLU A 45 11.33 5.42 -15.88
CA GLU A 45 10.56 6.43 -15.15
C GLU A 45 11.47 7.55 -14.63
N LYS A 46 12.64 7.19 -14.07
CA LYS A 46 13.64 8.18 -13.62
C LYS A 46 14.15 9.06 -14.77
N MET A 47 14.54 8.47 -15.89
CA MET A 47 14.99 9.22 -17.07
C MET A 47 13.89 10.16 -17.60
N GLN A 48 12.63 9.72 -17.59
CA GLN A 48 11.50 10.55 -17.98
C GLN A 48 11.31 11.75 -17.04
N MET A 49 11.41 11.53 -15.73
CA MET A 49 11.31 12.62 -14.74
C MET A 49 12.45 13.64 -14.91
N GLU A 50 13.69 13.18 -15.04
CA GLU A 50 14.86 14.04 -15.23
C GLU A 50 14.76 14.88 -16.51
N ALA A 51 14.30 14.27 -17.61
CA ALA A 51 14.09 14.99 -18.88
C ALA A 51 13.04 16.10 -18.74
N GLN A 52 11.93 15.81 -18.05
CA GLN A 52 10.88 16.81 -17.81
C GLN A 52 11.35 17.94 -16.89
N GLU A 53 12.16 17.62 -15.88
CA GLU A 53 12.72 18.61 -14.97
C GLU A 53 13.72 19.53 -15.67
N ALA A 54 14.61 18.97 -16.50
CA ALA A 54 15.55 19.75 -17.31
C ALA A 54 14.84 20.75 -18.22
N VAL A 55 13.75 20.33 -18.88
CA VAL A 55 12.93 21.24 -19.71
C VAL A 55 12.33 22.37 -18.85
N LYS A 56 11.76 22.05 -17.69
CA LYS A 56 11.20 23.08 -16.79
C LYS A 56 12.26 24.07 -16.31
N GLN A 57 13.46 23.61 -15.97
CA GLN A 57 14.57 24.47 -15.55
C GLN A 57 15.02 25.40 -16.69
N GLN A 58 15.12 24.89 -17.92
CA GLN A 58 15.42 25.71 -19.10
C GLN A 58 14.36 26.79 -19.34
N GLU A 59 13.08 26.44 -19.20
CA GLU A 59 11.99 27.41 -19.32
C GLU A 59 12.04 28.51 -18.24
N LEU A 60 12.33 28.13 -16.99
CA LEU A 60 12.46 29.08 -15.89
C LEU A 60 13.65 30.02 -16.09
N ALA A 61 14.83 29.49 -16.41
CA ALA A 61 16.02 30.29 -16.69
C ALA A 61 15.81 31.25 -17.86
N MET A 62 15.10 30.82 -18.91
CA MET A 62 14.78 31.68 -20.05
C MET A 62 13.76 32.77 -19.70
N ARG A 63 12.87 32.54 -18.73
CA ARG A 63 11.95 33.56 -18.21
C ARG A 63 12.68 34.59 -17.34
N GLU A 64 13.58 34.15 -16.47
CA GLU A 64 14.39 35.03 -15.63
C GLU A 64 15.33 35.92 -16.44
N GLN A 65 15.93 35.40 -17.53
CA GLN A 65 16.75 36.20 -18.44
C GLN A 65 15.97 37.21 -19.30
N ARG A 66 14.64 37.08 -19.38
CA ARG A 66 13.76 37.98 -20.15
C ARG A 66 13.17 39.12 -19.29
N GLN A 67 13.39 39.11 -17.98
CA GLN A 67 13.07 40.22 -17.06
C GLN A 67 14.31 41.08 -16.83
#